data_AF-A0A954UYB2-F1
#
_entry.id   AF-A0A954UYB2-F1
#
_cell.length_a   1.000
_cell.length_b   1.000
_cell.length_c   1.000
_cell.angle_alpha   90.00
_cell.angle_beta   90.00
_cell.angle_gamma   90.00
#
_symmetry.space_group_name_H-M   'P 1'
#
loop_
_entity.id
_entity.type
_entity.pdbx_description
1 polymer ?
#
loop_
_entity_poly.entity_id
_entity_poly.type
_entity_poly.pdbx_seq_one_letter_code
_entity_poly.pdbx_strand_id
1 'polypeptide(L)'
;MGVDWYKLIASNFITRYWPLVIGGWIALAVALRAIAPAWSDIAADGDLAFLPPTVPSAVGQRQLVEAFPSMSARSAMVMVIANRDAPLGLGDLAMAMDVARRLHWVAARNILDKLPETEPESDSQGNSTDNPPASLAENAQASLERNIAAESAIDNLTEAIEIEEILGRYL
;
A
#
# COMPACT_ATOMS: atom_id res chain seq x y z
N MET A 1 -21.40 -18.26 50.88
CA MET A 1 -22.13 -17.18 50.21
C MET A 1 -21.43 -15.86 50.48
N GLY A 2 -20.29 -15.66 49.82
CA GLY A 2 -19.69 -14.34 49.63
C GLY A 2 -19.77 -14.04 48.13
N VAL A 3 -19.90 -12.82 47.67
CA VAL A 3 -20.05 -11.56 48.36
C VAL A 3 -20.74 -10.66 47.32
N ASP A 4 -21.86 -10.02 47.67
CA ASP A 4 -22.67 -9.19 46.72
C ASP A 4 -22.57 -7.69 47.02
N TRP A 5 -21.64 -7.30 47.92
CA TRP A 5 -21.47 -5.91 48.34
C TRP A 5 -20.84 -5.03 47.24
N TYR A 6 -19.96 -5.60 46.40
CA TYR A 6 -19.30 -4.83 45.34
C TYR A 6 -20.23 -4.49 44.16
N LYS A 7 -21.30 -5.25 43.93
CA LYS A 7 -22.27 -4.95 42.86
C LYS A 7 -23.06 -3.66 43.13
N LEU A 8 -23.42 -3.41 44.40
CA LEU A 8 -24.23 -2.25 44.77
C LEU A 8 -23.42 -0.95 44.79
N ILE A 9 -22.16 -1.02 45.22
CA ILE A 9 -21.25 0.15 45.20
C ILE A 9 -20.77 0.47 43.79
N ALA A 10 -20.38 -0.55 43.01
CA ALA A 10 -19.94 -0.32 41.64
C ALA A 10 -21.06 0.28 40.77
N SER A 11 -22.30 -0.18 40.94
CA SER A 11 -23.42 0.31 40.13
C SER A 11 -23.82 1.75 40.45
N ASN A 12 -23.82 2.16 41.72
CA ASN A 12 -24.24 3.53 42.07
C ASN A 12 -23.15 4.58 41.77
N PHE A 13 -21.88 4.17 41.79
CA PHE A 13 -20.77 5.06 41.43
C PHE A 13 -20.72 5.31 39.92
N ILE A 14 -21.06 4.31 39.10
CA ILE A 14 -21.09 4.42 37.63
C ILE A 14 -22.16 5.42 37.15
N THR A 15 -23.31 5.51 37.82
CA THR A 15 -24.42 6.37 37.40
C THR A 15 -24.20 7.84 37.75
N ARG A 16 -23.42 8.13 38.79
CA ARG A 16 -23.16 9.51 39.26
C ARG A 16 -21.88 10.13 38.66
N TYR A 17 -20.94 9.30 38.23
CA TYR A 17 -19.66 9.72 37.64
C TYR A 17 -19.45 9.22 36.21
N TRP A 18 -20.53 8.88 35.49
CA TRP A 18 -20.49 8.50 34.08
C TRP A 18 -19.62 9.43 33.19
N PRO A 19 -19.68 10.78 33.30
CA PRO A 19 -18.80 11.63 32.49
C PRO A 19 -17.31 11.51 32.85
N LEU A 20 -16.96 11.15 34.10
CA LEU A 20 -15.57 10.91 34.50
C LEU A 20 -15.05 9.57 33.97
N VAL A 21 -15.90 8.54 33.93
CA VAL A 21 -15.54 7.25 33.33
C VAL A 21 -15.30 7.43 31.83
N ILE A 22 -16.18 8.16 31.14
CA ILE A 22 -15.99 8.50 29.73
C ILE A 22 -14.75 9.36 29.53
N GLY A 23 -14.56 10.40 30.35
CA GLY A 23 -13.36 11.23 30.31
C GLY A 23 -12.08 10.42 30.52
N GLY A 24 -12.10 9.45 31.44
CA GLY A 24 -10.99 8.53 31.68
C GLY A 24 -10.70 7.63 30.48
N TRP A 25 -11.73 7.06 29.85
CA TRP A 25 -11.57 6.26 28.63
C TRP A 25 -11.09 7.10 27.44
N ILE A 26 -11.59 8.33 27.28
CA ILE A 26 -11.12 9.26 26.25
C ILE A 26 -9.66 9.63 26.51
N ALA A 27 -9.31 9.99 27.74
CA ALA A 27 -7.93 10.31 28.11
C ALA A 27 -7.00 9.12 27.89
N LEU A 28 -7.44 7.90 28.23
CA LEU A 28 -6.70 6.68 27.97
C LEU A 28 -6.52 6.43 26.47
N ALA A 29 -7.56 6.64 25.66
CA ALA A 29 -7.49 6.50 24.21
C ALA A 29 -6.55 7.53 23.58
N VAL A 30 -6.58 8.78 24.05
CA VAL A 30 -5.68 9.85 23.59
C VAL A 30 -4.24 9.58 24.01
N ALA A 31 -4.02 9.15 25.26
CA ALA A 31 -2.69 8.76 25.73
C ALA A 31 -2.15 7.56 24.94
N LEU A 32 -2.99 6.55 24.68
CA LEU A 32 -2.62 5.40 23.88
C LEU A 32 -2.34 5.80 22.43
N ARG A 33 -3.12 6.72 21.85
CA ARG A 33 -2.88 7.27 20.51
C ARG A 33 -1.60 8.09 20.42
N ALA A 34 -1.21 8.79 21.48
CA ALA A 34 -0.01 9.63 21.54
C ALA A 34 1.27 8.81 21.79
N ILE A 35 1.16 7.72 22.56
CA ILE A 35 2.29 6.83 22.87
C ILE A 35 2.47 5.76 21.80
N ALA A 36 1.37 5.27 21.22
CA ALA A 36 1.45 4.29 20.14
C ALA A 36 1.95 4.99 18.86
N PRO A 37 3.11 4.58 18.31
CA PRO A 37 3.51 5.02 16.98
C PRO A 37 2.42 4.64 15.97
N ALA A 38 2.30 5.43 14.90
CA ALA A 38 1.31 5.17 13.87
C ALA A 38 1.47 3.73 13.35
N TRP A 39 0.36 3.01 13.20
CA TRP A 39 0.35 1.64 12.67
C TRP A 39 1.04 1.53 11.29
N SER A 40 1.21 2.65 10.58
CA SER A 40 1.98 2.77 9.34
C SER A 40 3.47 2.48 9.48
N ASP A 41 4.06 2.64 10.67
CA ASP A 41 5.50 2.35 10.90
C ASP A 41 5.77 0.89 11.26
N ILE A 42 4.76 0.16 11.77
CA ILE A 42 4.92 -1.22 12.25
C ILE A 42 4.39 -2.23 11.23
N ALA A 43 3.37 -1.87 10.46
CA ALA A 43 2.92 -2.67 9.32
C ALA A 43 3.81 -2.40 8.10
N ALA A 44 5.11 -2.64 8.24
CA ALA A 44 5.98 -2.81 7.09
C ALA A 44 5.58 -4.13 6.43
N ASP A 45 4.71 -4.04 5.42
CA ASP A 45 4.08 -5.13 4.66
C ASP A 45 5.09 -5.90 3.77
N GLY A 46 6.36 -5.91 4.16
CA GLY A 46 7.43 -6.61 3.49
C GLY A 46 7.58 -8.01 4.05
N ASP A 47 7.63 -9.01 3.16
CA ASP A 47 7.90 -10.43 3.41
C ASP A 47 9.16 -10.69 4.30
N LEU A 48 9.99 -9.66 4.51
CA LEU A 48 11.22 -9.71 5.31
C LEU A 48 11.32 -8.62 6.39
N ALA A 49 10.31 -7.76 6.57
CA ALA A 49 10.37 -6.66 7.53
C ALA A 49 10.31 -7.12 9.00
N PHE A 50 9.84 -8.35 9.22
CA PHE A 50 9.89 -9.01 10.53
C PHE A 50 11.29 -9.55 10.89
N LEU A 51 12.23 -9.57 9.95
CA LEU A 51 13.58 -10.09 10.18
C LEU A 51 14.52 -8.99 10.68
N PRO A 52 15.42 -9.28 11.65
CA PRO A 52 16.44 -8.34 12.08
C PRO A 52 17.27 -7.86 10.88
N PRO A 53 17.60 -6.56 10.78
CA PRO A 53 18.31 -5.99 9.62
C PRO A 53 19.71 -6.57 9.41
N THR A 54 20.23 -7.32 10.38
CA THR A 54 21.54 -7.99 10.34
C THR A 54 21.52 -9.35 9.66
N VAL A 55 20.36 -9.90 9.29
CA VAL A 55 20.33 -11.21 8.61
C VAL A 55 20.79 -11.07 7.16
N PRO A 56 21.57 -12.04 6.62
CA PRO A 56 22.03 -12.00 5.24
C PRO A 56 20.91 -11.82 4.20
N SER A 57 19.71 -12.31 4.50
CA SER A 57 18.53 -12.16 3.63
C SER A 57 18.05 -10.70 3.50
N ALA A 58 18.06 -9.92 4.60
CA ALA A 58 17.63 -8.53 4.59
C ALA A 58 18.67 -7.64 3.89
N VAL A 59 19.96 -7.93 4.11
CA VAL A 59 21.07 -7.25 3.43
C VAL A 59 21.06 -7.55 1.92
N GLY A 60 20.80 -8.81 1.54
CA GLY A 60 20.68 -9.22 0.14
C GLY A 60 19.49 -8.54 -0.55
N GLN A 61 18.32 -8.48 0.11
CA GLN A 61 17.15 -7.78 -0.43
C GLN A 61 17.43 -6.29 -0.65
N ARG A 62 18.12 -5.62 0.29
CA ARG A 62 18.48 -4.22 0.15
C ARG A 62 19.41 -3.98 -1.04
N GLN A 63 20.44 -4.82 -1.19
CA GLN A 63 21.35 -4.73 -2.34
C GLN A 63 20.66 -5.05 -3.67
N LEU A 64 19.69 -5.97 -3.67
CA LEU A 64 18.91 -6.30 -4.85
C LEU A 64 18.04 -5.11 -5.30
N VAL A 65 17.34 -4.46 -4.36
CA VAL A 65 16.53 -3.26 -4.63
C VAL A 65 17.40 -2.09 -5.08
N GLU A 66 18.59 -1.92 -4.49
CA GLU A 66 19.54 -0.87 -4.87
C GLU A 66 20.15 -1.10 -6.26
N ALA A 67 20.46 -2.36 -6.61
CA ALA A 67 21.04 -2.71 -7.91
C ALA A 67 19.99 -2.78 -9.04
N PHE A 68 18.74 -3.11 -8.73
CA PHE A 68 17.65 -3.28 -9.70
C PHE A 68 16.37 -2.54 -9.28
N PRO A 69 16.37 -1.19 -9.29
CA PRO A 69 15.23 -0.40 -8.86
C PRO A 69 13.97 -0.60 -9.73
N SER A 70 14.13 -0.98 -11.00
CA SER A 70 13.01 -1.33 -11.91
C SER A 70 12.45 -2.74 -11.68
N MET A 71 13.20 -3.61 -11.00
CA MET A 71 12.81 -5.00 -10.73
C MET A 71 12.31 -5.15 -9.29
N SER A 72 11.42 -4.26 -8.86
CA SER A 72 10.65 -4.51 -7.65
C SER A 72 9.57 -5.53 -8.01
N ALA A 73 9.87 -6.82 -7.81
CA ALA A 73 8.90 -7.91 -7.97
C ALA A 73 7.80 -7.78 -6.91
N ARG A 74 6.87 -6.86 -7.17
CA ARG A 74 5.72 -6.57 -6.31
C ARG A 74 4.63 -7.54 -6.72
N SER A 75 4.59 -8.70 -6.06
CA SER A 75 3.52 -9.72 -6.11
C SER A 75 3.03 -10.10 -7.51
N ALA A 76 3.51 -11.24 -8.04
CA ALA A 76 2.97 -11.82 -9.27
C ALA A 76 1.65 -12.57 -8.97
N MET A 77 0.58 -12.24 -9.69
CA MET A 77 -0.69 -12.96 -9.65
C MET A 77 -0.85 -13.79 -10.92
N VAL A 78 -1.12 -15.09 -10.77
CA VAL A 78 -1.43 -15.99 -11.89
C VAL A 78 -2.89 -16.41 -11.77
N MET A 79 -3.66 -16.16 -12.83
CA MET A 79 -5.07 -16.54 -12.91
C MET A 79 -5.25 -17.64 -13.95
N VAL A 80 -5.90 -18.73 -13.56
CA VAL A 80 -6.19 -19.87 -14.43
C VAL A 80 -7.70 -19.99 -14.59
N ILE A 81 -8.18 -20.04 -15.83
CA ILE A 81 -9.60 -20.21 -16.15
C ILE A 81 -9.78 -21.61 -16.74
N ALA A 82 -10.70 -22.37 -16.17
CA ALA A 82 -11.00 -23.73 -16.57
C ALA A 82 -12.51 -23.94 -16.66
N ASN A 83 -12.94 -24.62 -17.72
CA ASN A 83 -14.31 -25.07 -17.89
C ASN A 83 -14.40 -26.54 -17.44
N ARG A 84 -15.35 -26.86 -16.56
CA ARG A 84 -15.48 -28.22 -15.98
C ARG A 84 -16.18 -29.20 -16.92
N ASP A 85 -17.09 -28.68 -17.74
CA ASP A 85 -18.06 -29.50 -18.47
C ASP A 85 -17.76 -29.57 -19.97
N ALA A 86 -16.89 -28.68 -20.48
CA ALA A 86 -16.51 -28.61 -21.88
C ALA A 86 -15.04 -28.24 -22.07
N PRO A 87 -14.43 -28.56 -23.24
CA PRO A 87 -13.16 -27.98 -23.65
C PRO A 87 -13.25 -26.45 -23.72
N LEU A 88 -12.14 -25.76 -23.45
CA LEU A 88 -12.05 -24.30 -23.50
C LEU A 88 -12.50 -23.79 -24.89
N GLY A 89 -13.60 -23.05 -24.89
CA GLY A 89 -14.16 -22.46 -26.09
C GLY A 89 -13.68 -21.02 -26.33
N LEU A 90 -14.03 -20.47 -27.49
CA LEU A 90 -13.73 -19.06 -27.82
C LEU A 90 -14.35 -18.08 -26.80
N GLY A 91 -15.53 -18.41 -26.26
CA GLY A 91 -16.20 -17.61 -25.23
C GLY A 91 -15.47 -17.59 -23.89
N ASP A 92 -14.88 -18.72 -23.48
CA ASP A 92 -14.07 -18.79 -22.24
C ASP A 92 -12.78 -17.97 -22.41
N LEU A 93 -12.17 -18.04 -23.60
CA LEU A 93 -11.01 -17.22 -23.93
C LEU A 93 -11.35 -15.72 -23.95
N ALA A 94 -12.48 -15.34 -24.55
CA ALA A 94 -12.95 -13.95 -24.55
C ALA A 94 -13.20 -13.44 -23.13
N MET A 95 -13.82 -14.26 -22.27
CA MET A 95 -14.01 -13.92 -20.86
C MET A 95 -12.67 -13.77 -20.13
N ALA A 96 -11.73 -14.67 -20.37
CA ALA A 96 -10.38 -14.60 -19.80
C ALA A 96 -9.65 -13.31 -20.17
N MET A 97 -9.69 -12.96 -21.45
CA MET A 97 -9.12 -11.72 -21.98
C MET A 97 -9.82 -10.49 -21.40
N ASP A 98 -11.16 -10.51 -21.25
CA ASP A 98 -11.88 -9.38 -20.65
C ASP A 98 -11.46 -9.13 -19.20
N VAL A 99 -11.25 -10.20 -18.42
CA VAL A 99 -10.76 -10.06 -17.04
C VAL A 99 -9.31 -9.56 -17.02
N ALA A 100 -8.44 -10.08 -17.87
CA ALA A 100 -7.06 -9.61 -17.97
C ALA A 100 -6.98 -8.12 -18.30
N ARG A 101 -7.74 -7.68 -19.31
CA ARG A 101 -7.89 -6.27 -19.71
C ARG A 101 -8.32 -5.38 -18.55
N ARG A 102 -9.37 -5.80 -17.81
CA ARG A 102 -9.85 -5.03 -16.63
C ARG A 102 -8.80 -4.96 -15.53
N LEU A 103 -8.07 -6.05 -15.30
CA LEU A 103 -7.05 -6.10 -14.26
C LEU A 103 -5.89 -5.14 -14.58
N HIS A 104 -5.42 -5.13 -15.82
CA HIS A 104 -4.42 -4.17 -16.29
C HIS A 104 -4.89 -2.71 -16.15
N TRP A 105 -6.14 -2.42 -16.49
CA TRP A 105 -6.71 -1.08 -16.29
C TRP A 105 -6.73 -0.67 -14.82
N VAL A 106 -7.18 -1.57 -13.93
CA VAL A 106 -7.23 -1.31 -12.48
C VAL A 106 -5.81 -1.16 -11.91
N ALA A 107 -4.85 -1.95 -12.38
CA ALA A 107 -3.45 -1.86 -11.98
C ALA A 107 -2.86 -0.50 -12.34
N ALA A 108 -3.00 -0.07 -13.60
CA ALA A 108 -2.53 1.23 -14.06
C ALA A 108 -3.14 2.38 -13.25
N ARG A 109 -4.45 2.34 -13.00
CA ARG A 109 -5.14 3.36 -12.20
C ARG A 109 -4.62 3.43 -10.76
N ASN A 110 -4.44 2.28 -10.11
CA ASN A 110 -3.91 2.24 -8.76
C ASN A 110 -2.47 2.77 -8.67
N ILE A 111 -1.65 2.57 -9.71
CA ILE A 111 -0.29 3.12 -9.77
C ILE A 111 -0.37 4.64 -9.90
N LEU A 112 -1.21 5.15 -10.81
CA LEU A 112 -1.39 6.58 -11.04
C LEU A 112 -1.88 7.31 -9.78
N ASP A 113 -2.87 6.76 -9.08
CA ASP A 113 -3.42 7.33 -7.83
C ASP A 113 -2.38 7.39 -6.69
N LYS A 114 -1.33 6.56 -6.76
CA LYS A 114 -0.25 6.51 -5.77
C LYS A 114 0.94 7.40 -6.13
N LEU A 115 0.97 8.00 -7.33
CA LEU A 115 2.02 8.94 -7.65
C LEU A 115 1.90 10.13 -6.71
N PRO A 116 2.98 10.53 -6.03
CA PRO A 116 2.94 11.70 -5.17
C PRO A 116 2.58 12.90 -6.06
N GLU A 117 1.47 13.57 -5.73
CA GLU A 117 1.07 14.82 -6.38
C GLU A 117 2.27 15.77 -6.29
N THR A 118 2.70 16.29 -7.43
CA THR A 118 3.59 17.45 -7.43
C THR A 118 2.83 18.58 -6.76
N GLU A 119 3.12 18.86 -5.49
CA GLU A 119 2.95 20.23 -5.02
C GLU A 119 3.77 21.08 -5.98
N PRO A 120 3.14 22.02 -6.72
CA PRO A 120 3.90 22.97 -7.49
C PRO A 120 4.82 23.69 -6.50
N GLU A 121 6.11 23.76 -6.80
CA GLU A 121 7.08 24.54 -6.05
C GLU A 121 6.54 25.95 -5.79
N SER A 122 5.90 26.15 -4.63
CA SER A 122 5.73 27.46 -4.05
C SER A 122 6.96 27.70 -3.17
N ASP A 123 7.81 28.58 -3.65
CA ASP A 123 8.88 29.27 -2.94
C ASP A 123 10.17 28.49 -2.68
N SER A 124 11.04 28.49 -3.69
CA SER A 124 12.50 28.44 -3.48
C SER A 124 13.23 29.36 -4.46
N GLN A 125 12.78 30.63 -4.52
CA GLN A 125 13.67 31.69 -4.97
C GLN A 125 14.46 32.21 -3.77
N GLY A 126 15.69 31.71 -3.63
CA GLY A 126 16.77 32.38 -2.89
C GLY A 126 17.13 31.79 -1.52
N ASN A 127 17.98 30.75 -1.51
CA ASN A 127 19.28 30.83 -0.81
C ASN A 127 20.16 29.63 -1.22
N SER A 128 20.86 29.78 -2.34
CA SER A 128 21.89 28.85 -2.78
C SER A 128 23.16 29.10 -1.98
N THR A 129 23.43 28.34 -0.91
CA THR A 129 24.80 27.96 -0.47
C THR A 129 24.87 26.76 0.50
N ASP A 130 23.84 26.36 1.24
CA ASP A 130 24.04 25.43 2.39
C ASP A 130 23.14 24.17 2.45
N ASN A 131 22.74 23.61 1.31
CA ASN A 131 22.01 22.33 1.30
C ASN A 131 22.98 21.13 1.26
N PRO A 132 22.94 20.21 2.25
CA PRO A 132 23.82 19.04 2.28
C PRO A 132 23.55 18.11 1.07
N PRO A 133 24.56 17.33 0.62
CA PRO A 133 24.45 16.44 -0.55
C PRO A 133 23.33 15.39 -0.46
N ALA A 134 22.76 15.16 0.73
CA ALA A 134 21.67 14.24 0.96
C ALA A 134 20.36 14.64 0.27
N SER A 135 20.01 15.94 0.19
CA SER A 135 18.73 16.37 -0.41
C SER A 135 18.71 16.24 -1.94
N LEU A 136 19.86 16.35 -2.59
CA LEU A 136 19.99 16.11 -4.03
C LEU A 136 19.81 14.62 -4.37
N ALA A 137 20.37 13.73 -3.55
CA ALA A 137 20.21 12.29 -3.72
C ALA A 137 18.77 11.84 -3.45
N GLU A 138 18.12 12.41 -2.44
CA GLU A 138 16.72 12.15 -2.11
C GLU A 138 15.77 12.58 -3.23
N ASN A 139 15.96 13.79 -3.77
CA ASN A 139 15.18 14.28 -4.91
C ASN A 139 15.40 13.46 -6.20
N ALA A 140 16.63 12.99 -6.44
CA ALA A 140 16.96 12.11 -7.56
C ALA A 140 16.30 10.73 -7.43
N GLN A 141 16.23 10.18 -6.22
CA GLN A 141 15.55 8.92 -5.96
C GLN A 141 14.03 9.06 -6.12
N ALA A 142 13.43 10.11 -5.56
CA ALA A 142 11.99 10.37 -5.68
C ALA A 142 11.54 10.63 -7.13
N SER A 143 12.42 11.18 -7.98
CA SER A 143 12.14 11.34 -9.42
C SER A 143 12.30 10.02 -10.18
N LEU A 144 13.29 9.20 -9.83
CA LEU A 144 13.46 7.86 -10.41
C LEU A 144 12.26 6.95 -10.11
N GLU A 145 11.81 6.90 -8.85
CA GLU A 145 10.65 6.09 -8.45
C GLU A 145 9.38 6.52 -9.19
N ARG A 146 9.15 7.82 -9.36
CA ARG A 146 8.05 8.35 -10.16
C ARG A 146 8.12 7.91 -11.61
N ASN A 147 9.29 8.00 -12.23
CA ASN A 147 9.47 7.61 -13.63
C ASN A 147 9.20 6.12 -13.83
N ILE A 148 9.72 5.27 -12.94
CA ILE A 148 9.48 3.81 -12.97
C ILE A 148 7.99 3.50 -12.80
N ALA A 149 7.31 4.16 -11.86
CA ALA A 149 5.89 3.97 -11.65
C ALA A 149 5.06 4.44 -12.85
N ALA A 150 5.41 5.58 -13.46
CA ALA A 150 4.76 6.08 -14.67
C ALA A 150 4.93 5.12 -15.85
N GLU A 151 6.14 4.60 -16.06
CA GLU A 151 6.45 3.62 -17.10
C GLU A 151 5.62 2.34 -16.91
N SER A 152 5.59 1.80 -15.68
CA SER A 152 4.77 0.62 -15.36
C SER A 152 3.26 0.86 -15.58
N ALA A 153 2.75 2.07 -15.32
CA ALA A 153 1.36 2.40 -15.60
C ALA A 153 1.08 2.42 -17.11
N ILE A 154 2.00 2.97 -17.90
CA ILE A 154 1.91 3.00 -19.37
C ILE A 154 1.94 1.58 -19.94
N ASP A 155 2.83 0.72 -19.45
CA ASP A 155 2.91 -0.68 -19.89
C ASP A 155 1.60 -1.41 -19.64
N ASN A 156 1.01 -1.24 -18.44
CA ASN A 156 -0.28 -1.83 -18.11
C ASN A 156 -1.41 -1.33 -19.03
N LEU A 157 -1.44 -0.03 -19.35
CA LEU A 157 -2.43 0.52 -20.27
C LEU A 157 -2.23 0.00 -21.69
N THR A 158 -0.98 -0.13 -22.13
CA THR A 158 -0.64 -0.65 -23.47
C THR A 158 -1.13 -2.09 -23.62
N GLU A 159 -0.85 -2.94 -22.64
CA GLU A 159 -1.33 -4.33 -22.63
C GLU A 159 -2.87 -4.40 -22.63
N ALA A 160 -3.54 -3.54 -21.86
CA ALA A 160 -5.00 -3.48 -21.85
C ALA A 160 -5.57 -3.12 -23.23
N ILE A 161 -4.95 -2.17 -23.94
CA ILE A 161 -5.36 -1.77 -25.29
C ILE A 161 -5.13 -2.91 -26.29
N GLU A 162 -3.98 -3.60 -26.22
CA GLU A 162 -3.69 -4.74 -27.08
C GLU A 162 -4.70 -5.87 -26.89
N ILE A 163 -5.04 -6.20 -25.64
CA ILE A 163 -6.06 -7.21 -25.34
C ILE A 163 -7.43 -6.78 -25.90
N GLU A 164 -7.78 -5.50 -25.83
CA GLU A 164 -9.02 -4.96 -26.40
C GLU A 164 -9.06 -5.10 -27.94
N GLU A 165 -7.95 -4.83 -28.63
CA GLU A 165 -7.84 -5.04 -30.07
C GLU A 165 -8.00 -6.53 -30.44
N ILE A 166 -7.37 -7.42 -29.66
CA ILE A 166 -7.49 -8.86 -29.83
C ILE A 166 -8.94 -9.31 -29.64
N LEU A 167 -9.61 -8.85 -28.58
CA LEU A 167 -11.03 -9.10 -28.33
C LEU A 167 -11.92 -8.62 -29.48
N GLY A 168 -11.65 -7.42 -29.99
CA GLY A 168 -12.37 -6.83 -31.13
C GLY A 168 -12.20 -7.61 -32.44
N ARG A 169 -11.18 -8.48 -32.54
CA ARG A 169 -10.99 -9.37 -33.68
C ARG A 169 -11.80 -10.67 -33.58
N TYR A 170 -12.20 -11.07 -32.37
CA TYR A 170 -12.92 -12.33 -32.12
C TYR A 170 -14.45 -12.16 -32.03
N LEU A 171 -14.93 -10.92 -31.85
CA LEU A 171 -16.36 -10.55 -31.85
C LEU A 171 -16.80 -10.05 -33.23
#